data_AF-A0A2W6WCB9-F1
#
_entry.id   AF-A0A2W6WCB9-F1
#
_cell.length_a   1.000
_cell.length_b   1.000
_cell.length_c   1.000
_cell.angle_alpha   90.00
_cell.angle_beta   90.00
_cell.angle_gamma   90.00
#
_symmetry.space_group_name_H-M   'P 1'
#
loop_
_entity.id
_entity.type
_entity.pdbx_description
1 polymer ?
#
loop_
_entity_poly.entity_id
_entity_poly.type
_entity_poly.pdbx_seq_one_letter_code
_entity_poly.pdbx_strand_id
1 'polypeptide(L)' 'MGMAVRTLAEERAFRLYYARVLIREARARRRTSPGFAADLLAWAAKARREACAIDISPAQADLFGGVNP' A
#
# COMPACT_ATOMS: atom_id res chain seq x y z
N MET A 1 -23.89 -0.70 -9.52
CA MET A 1 -22.83 -1.52 -8.91
C MET A 1 -21.95 -0.58 -8.11
N GLY A 2 -22.14 -0.49 -6.79
CA GLY A 2 -21.32 0.36 -5.93
C GLY A 2 -19.93 -0.26 -5.80
N MET A 3 -18.89 0.44 -6.25
CA MET A 3 -17.50 0.04 -6.02
C MET A 3 -17.27 0.09 -4.52
N ALA A 4 -17.02 -1.05 -3.87
CA ALA A 4 -16.71 -1.08 -2.45
C ALA A 4 -15.48 -0.19 -2.19
N VAL A 5 -15.68 0.93 -1.51
CA VAL A 5 -14.60 1.84 -1.13
C VAL A 5 -13.84 1.14 -0.01
N ARG A 6 -12.59 0.76 -0.28
CA ARG A 6 -11.68 0.25 0.74
C ARG A 6 -11.42 1.33 1.77
N THR A 7 -11.41 0.96 3.04
CA THR A 7 -10.90 1.83 4.11
C THR A 7 -9.41 2.12 3.89
N LEU A 8 -8.89 3.18 4.51
CA LEU A 8 -7.46 3.51 4.43
C LEU A 8 -6.58 2.36 4.95
N ALA A 9 -7.02 1.67 6.00
CA ALA A 9 -6.31 0.52 6.55
C ALA A 9 -6.25 -0.66 5.55
N GLU A 10 -7.38 -0.99 4.91
CA GLU A 10 -7.44 -2.04 3.88
C GLU A 10 -6.61 -1.67 2.65
N GLU A 11 -6.65 -0.40 2.23
CA GLU A 11 -5.88 0.08 1.09
C GLU A 11 -4.37 0.01 1.36
N ARG A 12 -3.94 0.39 2.57
CA ARG A 12 -2.55 0.25 3.00
C ARG A 12 -2.12 -1.21 3.02
N ALA A 13 -2.94 -2.10 3.60
CA ALA A 13 -2.66 -3.53 3.64
C ALA A 13 -2.57 -4.13 2.23
N PHE A 14 -3.49 -3.76 1.33
CA PHE A 14 -3.50 -4.18 -0.06
C PHE A 14 -2.23 -3.76 -0.80
N ARG A 15 -1.80 -2.50 -0.66
CA ARG A 15 -0.57 -2.00 -1.33
C ARG A 15 0.67 -2.74 -0.87
N LEU A 16 0.77 -3.06 0.42
CA LEU A 16 1.88 -3.86 0.96
C LEU A 16 1.84 -5.30 0.43
N TYR A 17 0.66 -5.91 0.38
CA TYR A 17 0.48 -7.24 -0.22
C TYR A 17 0.87 -7.24 -1.70
N TYR A 18 0.37 -6.27 -2.47
CA TYR A 18 0.64 -6.14 -3.90
C TYR A 18 2.14 -5.95 -4.18
N ALA A 19 2.83 -5.13 -3.39
CA ALA A 19 4.29 -4.98 -3.50
C ALA A 19 5.03 -6.32 -3.30
N ARG A 20 4.59 -7.19 -2.38
CA ARG A 20 5.19 -8.51 -2.17
C ARG A 20 4.99 -9.42 -3.37
N VAL A 21 3.81 -9.37 -4.00
CA VAL A 21 3.52 -10.12 -5.23
C VAL A 21 4.44 -9.67 -6.36
N LEU A 22 4.57 -8.36 -6.58
CA LEU A 22 5.44 -7.80 -7.61
C LEU A 22 6.91 -8.21 -7.44
N ILE A 23 7.42 -8.20 -6.20
CA ILE A 23 8.79 -8.66 -5.90
C ILE A 23 8.97 -10.15 -6.22
N ARG A 24 7.98 -10.99 -5.87
CA ARG A 24 8.01 -12.43 -6.18
C ARG A 24 8.04 -12.66 -7.69
N GLU A 25 7.19 -11.97 -8.43
CA GLU A 25 7.13 -12.06 -9.90
C GLU A 25 8.42 -11.57 -10.54
N ALA A 26 8.99 -10.45 -10.06
CA ALA A 26 10.28 -9.95 -10.54
C ALA A 26 11.39 -10.99 -10.36
N ARG A 27 11.42 -11.69 -9.21
CA ARG A 27 12.39 -12.76 -8.95
C ARG A 27 12.21 -13.94 -9.91
N ALA A 28 10.97 -14.35 -10.16
CA ALA A 28 10.67 -15.45 -11.09
C ALA A 28 11.08 -15.10 -12.53
N ARG A 29 10.95 -13.84 -12.92
CA ARG A 29 11.17 -13.35 -14.29
C ARG A 29 12.57 -12.78 -14.54
N ARG A 30 13.43 -12.73 -13.51
CA ARG A 30 14.77 -12.12 -13.59
C ARG A 30 15.63 -12.63 -14.76
N ARG A 31 15.50 -13.92 -15.13
CA ARG A 31 16.28 -14.54 -16.21
C ARG A 31 15.58 -14.48 -17.57
N THR A 32 14.26 -14.63 -17.60
CA THR A 32 13.48 -14.73 -18.84
C THR A 32 13.05 -13.37 -19.39
N SER A 33 12.91 -12.35 -18.54
CA SER A 33 12.46 -11.02 -18.94
C SER A 33 13.06 -9.96 -18.00
N PRO A 34 14.37 -9.68 -18.11
CA PRO A 34 15.07 -8.80 -17.15
C PRO A 34 14.55 -7.36 -17.13
N GLY A 35 14.15 -6.81 -18.28
CA GLY A 35 13.54 -5.48 -18.36
C GLY A 35 12.22 -5.42 -17.58
N PHE A 36 11.32 -6.36 -17.85
CA PHE A 36 10.05 -6.45 -17.12
C PHE A 36 10.25 -6.75 -15.62
N ALA A 37 11.28 -7.52 -15.25
CA ALA A 37 11.64 -7.71 -13.85
C ALA A 37 12.03 -6.38 -13.18
N ALA A 38 12.72 -5.48 -13.88
CA ALA A 38 13.04 -4.15 -13.37
C ALA A 38 11.78 -3.27 -13.20
N ASP A 39 10.86 -3.32 -14.17
CA ASP A 39 9.57 -2.60 -14.08
C ASP A 39 8.75 -3.06 -12.87
N LEU A 40 8.67 -4.38 -12.65
CA LEU A 40 8.00 -4.97 -11.49
C LEU A 40 8.59 -4.47 -10.16
N LEU A 41 9.93 -4.34 -10.07
CA LEU A 41 10.59 -3.78 -8.89
C LEU A 41 10.29 -2.28 -8.72
N ALA A 42 10.28 -1.52 -9.80
CA ALA A 42 9.93 -0.10 -9.77
C ALA A 42 8.48 0.11 -9.28
N TRP A 43 7.54 -0.72 -9.76
CA TRP A 43 6.15 -0.70 -9.32
C TRP A 43 6.00 -1.16 -7.87
N ALA A 44 6.76 -2.17 -7.42
CA ALA A 44 6.77 -2.58 -6.02
C ALA A 44 7.25 -1.45 -5.09
N ALA A 45 8.29 -0.72 -5.50
CA ALA A 45 8.79 0.43 -4.76
C ALA A 45 7.74 1.56 -4.69
N LYS A 46 7.03 1.82 -5.79
CA LYS A 46 5.92 2.79 -5.83
C LYS A 46 4.80 2.38 -4.87
N ALA A 47 4.34 1.13 -4.92
CA ALA A 47 3.29 0.62 -4.04
C ALA A 47 3.66 0.73 -2.55
N ARG A 48 4.93 0.46 -2.19
CA ARG A 48 5.43 0.66 -0.82
C ARG A 48 5.41 2.14 -0.40
N ARG A 49 5.83 3.06 -1.27
CA ARG A 49 5.79 4.51 -0.99
C ARG A 49 4.36 4.97 -0.75
N GLU A 50 3.42 4.53 -1.59
CA GLU A 50 2.00 4.88 -1.45
C GLU A 50 1.41 4.30 -0.16
N ALA A 51 1.78 3.07 0.23
CA ALA A 51 1.36 2.50 1.52
C ALA A 51 1.90 3.29 2.73
N CYS A 52 3.13 3.80 2.64
CA CYS A 52 3.72 4.64 3.68
C CYS A 52 3.07 6.03 3.77
N ALA A 53 2.53 6.53 2.66
CA ALA A 53 1.81 7.81 2.64
C ALA A 53 0.39 7.74 3.21
N ILE A 54 -0.16 6.53 3.39
CA ILE A 54 -1.47 6.35 4.04
C ILE A 54 -1.29 6.47 5.55
N ASP A 55 -1.75 7.60 6.08
CA ASP A 55 -1.89 7.81 7.51
C ASP A 55 -3.10 7.03 8.03
N ILE A 56 -2.86 6.20 9.06
CA ILE A 56 -3.87 5.42 9.77
C ILE A 56 -3.93 5.82 11.25
N SER A 57 -3.24 6.88 11.64
CA SER A 57 -3.29 7.37 13.02
C SER A 57 -4.73 7.80 13.36
N PRO A 58 -5.21 7.49 14.58
CA PRO A 58 -6.48 8.02 15.03
C PRO A 58 -6.38 9.54 15.07
N ALA A 59 -7.42 10.24 14.59
CA ALA A 59 -7.48 11.69 14.68
C ALA A 59 -7.36 12.08 16.17
N GLN A 60 -6.28 12.78 16.54
CA GLN A 60 -5.95 13.11 17.93
C GLN A 60 -7.03 13.95 18.65
N ALA A 61 -8.00 14.50 17.92
CA ALA A 61 -9.09 15.32 18.46
C ALA A 61 -10.06 14.55 19.39
N ASP A 62 -10.08 13.23 19.36
CA ASP A 62 -11.00 12.42 20.18
C ASP A 62 -10.39 11.95 21.52
N LEU A 63 -9.12 12.27 21.80
CA LEU A 63 -8.44 11.80 23.02
C LEU A 63 -8.60 12.72 24.23
N PHE A 64 -8.97 14.00 24.04
CA PHE A 64 -8.98 15.00 25.13
C PHE A 64 -10.12 16.03 25.07
N GLY A 65 -11.18 15.81 24.27
CA GLY A 65 -12.04 16.92 23.84
C GLY A 65 -13.55 16.79 24.04
N GLY A 66 -14.02 15.88 24.90
CA GLY A 66 -15.41 15.88 25.38
C GLY A 66 -15.58 16.69 26.66
N VAL A 67 -14.89 17.84 26.81
CA VAL A 67 -15.13 18.77 27.91
C VAL A 67 -15.90 19.95 27.33
N ASN A 68 -17.23 19.85 27.38
CA ASN A 68 -18.08 21.04 27.38
C ASN A 68 -18.45 21.32 28.85
N PRO A 69 -18.28 22.55 29.37
CA PRO A 69 -18.80 22.95 30.67
C PRO A 69 -20.33 22.88 30.71
#